data_AF-A0A972ZXL2-F1
#
_entry.id   AF-A0A972ZXL2-F1
#
_cell.length_a   1.000
_cell.length_b   1.000
_cell.length_c   1.000
_cell.angle_alpha   90.00
_cell.angle_beta   90.00
_cell.angle_gamma   90.00
#
_symmetry.space_group_name_H-M   'P 1'
#
loop_
_entity.id
_entity.type
_entity.pdbx_description
1 polymer ?
#
loop_
_entity_poly.entity_id
_entity_poly.type
_entity_poly.pdbx_seq_one_letter_code
_entity_poly.pdbx_strand_id
1 'polypeptide(L)'
;MELDRTPNQDVSWQNASEQTVVCYCQQVDKGVAISAIRRGAWDIEAIQEVATAGMGGHCKELNPRGRCCHADIAALLRLYGTSRD
;
A
#
# COMPACT_ATOMS: atom_id res chain seq x y z
N MET A 1 17.50 -0.63 29.81
CA MET A 1 16.15 -0.86 29.24
C MET A 1 15.93 0.23 28.21
N GLU A 2 16.51 0.04 27.03
CA GLU A 2 16.24 0.92 25.90
C GLU A 2 14.90 0.47 25.32
N LEU A 3 13.90 1.34 25.43
CA LEU A 3 12.60 1.15 24.79
C LEU A 3 12.86 1.16 23.28
N ASP A 4 12.83 -0.04 22.71
CA ASP A 4 12.87 -0.31 21.29
C ASP A 4 11.92 0.67 20.58
N ARG A 5 12.52 1.61 19.88
CA ARG A 5 11.82 2.58 19.04
C ARG A 5 11.23 1.78 17.90
N THR A 6 10.00 1.29 18.03
CA THR A 6 9.23 0.85 16.87
C THR A 6 9.18 2.04 15.92
N PRO A 7 9.78 1.98 14.71
CA PRO A 7 9.67 3.09 13.81
C PRO A 7 8.25 3.04 13.26
N ASN A 8 7.40 3.91 13.79
CA ASN A 8 6.18 4.33 13.13
C ASN A 8 6.58 4.95 11.77
N GLN A 9 6.74 4.13 10.73
CA GLN A 9 7.09 4.59 9.39
C GLN A 9 5.83 4.76 8.56
N ASP A 10 5.03 5.75 8.94
CA ASP A 10 3.96 6.27 8.12
C ASP A 10 4.59 6.96 6.90
N VAL A 11 4.33 6.42 5.71
CA VAL A 11 4.75 7.04 4.46
C VAL A 11 3.83 8.22 4.19
N SER A 12 4.40 9.38 3.87
CA SER A 12 3.63 10.49 3.29
C SER A 12 3.26 10.15 1.85
N TRP A 13 2.18 9.37 1.66
CA TRP A 13 1.78 8.82 0.37
C TRP A 13 1.43 9.88 -0.68
N GLN A 14 1.08 11.10 -0.28
CA GLN A 14 0.91 12.22 -1.20
C GLN A 14 2.25 12.59 -1.86
N ASN A 15 3.32 12.64 -1.07
CA ASN A 15 4.64 13.13 -1.48
C ASN A 15 5.60 12.02 -1.96
N ALA A 16 5.29 10.76 -1.66
CA ALA A 16 6.11 9.62 -2.10
C ALA A 16 6.19 9.53 -3.64
N SER A 17 7.35 9.14 -4.17
CA SER A 17 7.53 8.85 -5.61
C SER A 17 6.60 7.72 -6.05
N GLU A 18 6.17 7.71 -7.32
CA GLU A 18 5.40 6.60 -7.90
C GLU A 18 6.16 5.27 -7.84
N GLN A 19 7.49 5.28 -7.87
CA GLN A 19 8.31 4.06 -7.71
C GLN A 19 8.41 3.56 -6.26
N THR A 20 7.79 4.23 -5.30
CA THR A 20 7.83 3.80 -3.89
C THR A 20 7.05 2.50 -3.74
N VAL A 21 7.71 1.45 -3.27
CA VAL A 21 7.07 0.14 -3.05
C VAL A 21 5.99 0.23 -1.97
N VAL A 22 4.78 -0.18 -2.34
CA VAL A 22 3.61 -0.30 -1.47
C VAL A 22 3.51 -1.73 -0.94
N CYS A 23 3.55 -2.72 -1.83
CA CYS A 23 3.50 -4.14 -1.46
C CYS A 23 4.84 -4.82 -1.78
N TYR A 24 5.64 -5.08 -0.75
CA TYR A 24 6.92 -5.76 -0.90
C TYR A 24 6.79 -7.23 -1.29
N CYS A 25 5.68 -7.89 -0.95
CA CYS A 25 5.49 -9.30 -1.31
C CYS A 25 5.31 -9.50 -2.81
N GLN A 26 4.67 -8.55 -3.50
CA GLN A 26 4.31 -8.64 -4.91
C GLN A 26 5.02 -7.59 -5.77
N GLN A 27 5.98 -6.85 -5.19
CA GLN A 27 6.75 -5.79 -5.85
C GLN A 27 5.85 -4.75 -6.54
N VAL A 28 4.77 -4.35 -5.86
CA VAL A 28 3.83 -3.34 -6.36
C VAL A 28 4.21 -1.97 -5.81
N ASP A 29 4.44 -1.02 -6.71
CA ASP A 29 4.73 0.37 -6.39
C ASP A 29 3.47 1.26 -6.30
N LYS A 30 3.66 2.50 -5.84
CA LYS A 30 2.60 3.51 -5.71
C LYS A 30 1.94 3.79 -7.06
N GLY A 31 2.72 3.86 -8.14
CA GLY A 31 2.21 4.13 -9.49
C GLY A 31 1.22 3.07 -9.96
N VAL A 32 1.56 1.79 -9.77
CA VAL A 32 0.68 0.66 -10.11
C VAL A 32 -0.60 0.70 -9.27
N ALA A 33 -0.48 0.93 -7.95
CA ALA A 33 -1.66 1.04 -7.08
C ALA A 33 -2.58 2.21 -7.50
N ILE A 34 -2.03 3.39 -7.80
CA ILE A 34 -2.81 4.54 -8.28
C ILE A 34 -3.43 4.26 -9.65
N SER A 35 -2.72 3.60 -10.56
CA SER A 35 -3.25 3.19 -11.86
C SER A 35 -4.45 2.27 -11.70
N ALA A 36 -4.42 1.31 -10.77
CA ALA A 36 -5.56 0.46 -10.46
C ALA A 36 -6.75 1.26 -9.93
N ILE A 37 -6.53 2.20 -9.01
CA ILE A 37 -7.58 3.09 -8.50
C ILE A 37 -8.23 3.90 -9.63
N ARG A 38 -7.42 4.49 -10.51
CA ARG A 38 -7.89 5.25 -11.69
C ARG A 38 -8.66 4.40 -12.69
N ARG A 39 -8.39 3.09 -12.75
CA ARG A 39 -9.13 2.12 -13.56
C ARG A 39 -10.42 1.62 -12.89
N GLY A 40 -10.71 2.13 -11.69
CA GLY A 40 -11.94 1.87 -10.98
C GLY A 40 -11.81 0.92 -9.80
N ALA A 41 -10.61 0.56 -9.33
CA ALA A 41 -10.48 -0.18 -8.08
C ALA A 41 -10.85 0.73 -6.89
N TRP A 42 -11.84 0.33 -6.10
CA TRP A 42 -12.47 1.16 -5.08
C TRP A 42 -12.31 0.63 -3.64
N ASP A 43 -11.80 -0.59 -3.49
CA ASP A 43 -11.49 -1.22 -2.23
C ASP A 43 -10.23 -2.11 -2.34
N ILE A 44 -9.88 -2.78 -1.24
CA ILE A 44 -8.70 -3.65 -1.19
C ILE A 44 -8.85 -4.85 -2.11
N GLU A 45 -10.05 -5.42 -2.21
CA GLU A 45 -10.33 -6.59 -3.05
C GLU A 45 -10.11 -6.26 -4.53
N ALA A 46 -10.67 -5.15 -5.01
CA ALA A 46 -10.44 -4.70 -6.38
C ALA A 46 -8.96 -4.36 -6.66
N ILE A 47 -8.22 -3.86 -5.66
CA ILE A 47 -6.78 -3.66 -5.78
C ILE A 47 -6.03 -5.00 -5.88
N GLN A 48 -6.45 -6.02 -5.14
CA GLN A 48 -5.88 -7.37 -5.23
C GLN A 48 -6.11 -7.96 -6.62
N GLU A 49 -7.31 -7.83 -7.17
CA GLU A 49 -7.65 -8.34 -8.51
C GLU A 49 -6.83 -7.66 -9.62
N VAL A 50 -6.66 -6.34 -9.56
CA VAL A 50 -6.04 -5.56 -10.64
C VAL A 50 -4.52 -5.46 -10.49
N ALA A 51 -4.01 -5.28 -9.27
CA ALA A 51 -2.62 -4.96 -9.00
C ALA A 51 -1.88 -6.05 -8.22
N THR A 52 -2.56 -7.12 -7.80
CA THR A 52 -2.01 -8.23 -6.98
C THR A 52 -1.51 -7.85 -5.56
N ALA A 53 -1.51 -6.57 -5.22
CA ALA A 53 -1.02 -6.08 -3.94
C ALA A 53 -1.82 -6.67 -2.76
N GLY A 54 -1.12 -7.16 -1.74
CA GLY A 54 -1.76 -7.73 -0.55
C GLY A 54 -2.11 -9.22 -0.63
N MET A 55 -1.62 -9.95 -1.64
CA MET A 55 -1.87 -11.40 -1.80
C MET A 55 -0.68 -12.30 -1.44
N GLY A 56 0.49 -11.75 -1.10
CA GLY A 56 1.74 -12.54 -1.00
C GLY A 56 2.11 -13.12 0.37
N GLY A 57 1.47 -12.73 1.47
CA GLY A 57 1.63 -13.40 2.79
C GLY A 57 2.95 -13.21 3.57
N HIS A 58 4.06 -12.83 2.93
CA HIS A 58 5.39 -12.70 3.56
C HIS A 58 5.67 -11.29 4.12
N CYS A 59 4.67 -10.69 4.76
CA CYS A 59 4.72 -9.27 5.13
C CYS A 59 5.71 -8.97 6.26
N LYS A 60 5.87 -9.90 7.20
CA LYS A 60 6.77 -9.72 8.35
C LYS A 60 8.24 -9.76 7.91
N GLU A 61 8.53 -10.52 6.87
CA GLU A 61 9.88 -10.75 6.33
C GLU A 61 10.25 -9.73 5.25
N LEU A 62 9.33 -9.44 4.32
CA LEU A 62 9.63 -8.66 3.11
C LEU A 62 9.30 -7.17 3.26
N ASN A 63 8.32 -6.79 4.07
CA ASN A 63 8.00 -5.38 4.27
C ASN A 63 8.92 -4.81 5.37
N PRO A 64 9.75 -3.78 5.11
CA PRO A 64 10.60 -3.16 6.13
C PRO A 64 9.83 -2.62 7.33
N ARG A 65 8.51 -2.41 7.19
CA ARG A 65 7.60 -1.98 8.25
C ARG A 65 7.08 -3.14 9.10
N GLY A 66 7.40 -4.39 8.76
CA GLY A 66 6.97 -5.59 9.48
C GLY A 66 5.46 -5.86 9.47
N ARG A 67 4.69 -5.20 8.60
CA ARG A 67 3.22 -5.29 8.52
C ARG A 67 2.71 -5.45 7.09
N CYS A 68 1.47 -5.91 6.93
CA CYS A 68 0.82 -5.96 5.61
C CYS A 68 0.67 -4.56 4.99
N CYS A 69 0.75 -4.48 3.66
CA CYS A 69 0.53 -3.26 2.88
C CYS A 69 -0.94 -2.79 2.86
N HIS A 70 -1.90 -3.55 3.40
CA HIS A 70 -3.32 -3.17 3.39
C HIS A 70 -3.58 -1.79 3.99
N ALA A 71 -2.88 -1.39 5.05
CA ALA A 71 -3.01 -0.05 5.62
C ALA A 71 -2.52 1.05 4.65
N ASP A 72 -1.47 0.76 3.87
CA ASP A 72 -0.93 1.67 2.87
C ASP A 72 -1.85 1.76 1.64
N ILE A 73 -2.40 0.63 1.19
CA ILE A 73 -3.43 0.57 0.12
C ILE A 73 -4.68 1.37 0.55
N ALA A 74 -5.14 1.20 1.78
CA ALA A 74 -6.28 1.94 2.32
C ALA A 74 -6.01 3.46 2.35
N ALA A 75 -4.78 3.87 2.66
CA ALA A 75 -4.39 5.28 2.58
C ALA A 75 -4.42 5.80 1.13
N LEU A 76 -3.90 5.03 0.16
CA LEU A 76 -3.95 5.41 -1.26
C LEU A 76 -5.40 5.49 -1.78
N LEU A 77 -6.27 4.55 -1.42
CA LEU A 77 -7.69 4.58 -1.76
C LEU A 77 -8.38 5.84 -1.23
N ARG A 78 -8.09 6.27 0.00
CA ARG A 78 -8.63 7.52 0.56
C ARG A 78 -8.14 8.78 -0.17
N LEU A 79 -6.93 8.74 -0.72
CA LEU A 79 -6.30 9.90 -1.35
C LEU A 79 -6.64 10.03 -2.84
N TYR A 80 -6.80 8.91 -3.53
CA TYR A 80 -6.92 8.86 -4.99
C TYR A 80 -8.24 8.23 -5.45
N GLY A 81 -9.01 7.62 -4.56
CA GLY A 81 -10.35 7.13 -4.85
C GLY A 81 -11.34 8.30 -4.94
N THR A 82 -12.25 8.23 -5.90
CA THR A 82 -13.36 9.19 -6.00
C THR A 82 -14.47 8.82 -5.02
N SER A 83 -14.99 9.80 -4.28
CA SER A 83 -16.24 9.67 -3.52
C SER A 83 -17.34 9.15 -4.45
N ARG A 84 -18.06 8.12 -4.00
CA ARG A 84 -19.27 7.65 -4.68
C ARG A 84 -20.45 8.33 -4.00
N ASP A 85 -21.17 9.16 -4.76
CA ASP A 85 -22.53 9.62 -4.42
C ASP A 85 -23.54 8.50 -4.74
#